data_AF-A0AA37WWA3-F1
#
_entry.id   AF-A0AA37WWA3-F1
#
_cell.length_a   1.000
_cell.length_b   1.000
_cell.length_c   1.000
_cell.angle_alpha   90.00
_cell.angle_beta   90.00
_cell.angle_gamma   90.00
#
_symmetry.space_group_name_H-M   'P 1'
#
loop_
_entity.id
_entity.type
_entity.pdbx_description
1 polymer ?
#
loop_
_entity_poly.entity_id
_entity_poly.type
_entity_poly.pdbx_seq_one_letter_code
_entity_poly.pdbx_strand_id
1 'polypeptide(L)'
;MIDVELKKELEPLGLPVFYWPAPPSVNDCIVFNQMDLTESDVGLAKLTHHRVKFRVQIYHRRILDAKAIGELLVALLDKRNSTVGDMPVDYVSFAGYFENYLTESREYQLSYDFIITLRGKLYGK
;
A
#
# COMPACT_ATOMS: atom_id res chain seq x y z
N MET A 1 4.46 -12.26 -0.80
CA MET A 1 4.98 -10.95 -0.34
C MET A 1 4.08 -9.90 -0.96
N ILE A 2 3.57 -8.98 -0.13
CA ILE A 2 2.43 -8.14 -0.51
C ILE A 2 2.68 -7.37 -1.82
N ASP A 3 3.92 -6.97 -2.09
CA ASP A 3 4.34 -6.27 -3.30
C ASP A 3 4.25 -7.09 -4.59
N VAL A 4 4.67 -8.35 -4.57
CA VAL A 4 4.61 -9.26 -5.73
C VAL A 4 3.17 -9.59 -6.05
N GLU A 5 2.34 -9.76 -5.02
CA GLU A 5 0.91 -10.05 -5.16
C GLU A 5 0.15 -8.83 -5.67
N LEU A 6 0.45 -7.64 -5.14
CA LEU A 6 -0.16 -6.38 -5.57
C LEU A 6 0.21 -6.02 -7.00
N LYS A 7 1.46 -6.25 -7.40
CA LYS A 7 1.88 -5.99 -8.79
C LYS A 7 1.04 -6.78 -9.79
N LYS A 8 0.75 -8.06 -9.51
CA LYS A 8 -0.09 -8.91 -10.38
C LYS A 8 -1.54 -8.46 -10.42
N GLU A 9 -2.10 -8.08 -9.28
CA GLU A 9 -3.50 -7.62 -9.19
C GLU A 9 -3.72 -6.24 -9.81
N LEU A 10 -2.63 -5.50 -10.03
CA LEU A 10 -2.62 -4.18 -10.61
C LEU A 10 -2.40 -4.14 -12.13
N GLU A 11 -1.98 -5.25 -12.73
CA GLU A 11 -1.84 -5.38 -14.19
C GLU A 11 -3.12 -4.95 -14.96
N PRO A 12 -4.36 -5.21 -14.47
CA PRO A 12 -5.58 -4.75 -15.12
C PRO A 12 -5.75 -3.23 -15.22
N LEU A 13 -5.07 -2.43 -14.38
CA LEU A 13 -5.13 -0.97 -14.46
C LEU A 13 -4.32 -0.41 -15.64
N GLY A 14 -3.50 -1.24 -16.30
CA GLY A 14 -2.65 -0.83 -17.41
C GLY A 14 -1.60 0.22 -17.04
N LEU A 15 -1.38 0.45 -15.74
CA LEU A 15 -0.37 1.35 -15.21
C LEU A 15 0.83 0.52 -14.71
N PRO A 16 2.06 0.92 -15.02
CA PRO A 16 3.24 0.29 -14.46
C PRO A 16 3.30 0.52 -12.95
N VAL A 17 3.71 -0.53 -12.23
CA VAL A 17 3.76 -0.56 -10.77
C VAL A 17 5.20 -0.61 -10.29
N PHE A 18 5.55 0.27 -9.36
CA PHE A 18 6.89 0.37 -8.78
C PHE A 18 6.84 0.39 -7.25
N TYR A 19 7.93 -0.05 -6.64
CA TYR A 19 8.25 0.40 -5.28
C TYR A 19 8.91 1.77 -5.37
N TRP A 20 8.62 2.62 -4.40
CA TRP A 20 9.23 3.94 -4.31
C TRP A 20 10.76 3.84 -4.30
N PRO A 21 11.47 4.67 -5.09
CA PRO A 21 10.94 5.65 -6.04
C PRO A 21 10.59 5.07 -7.42
N ALA A 22 9.61 5.67 -8.11
CA ALA A 22 9.38 5.39 -9.53
C ALA A 22 10.55 5.87 -10.41
N PRO A 23 10.80 5.22 -11.56
CA PRO A 23 11.79 5.72 -12.53
C PRO A 23 11.40 7.11 -13.07
N PRO A 24 12.35 8.04 -13.25
CA PRO A 24 12.06 9.40 -13.71
C PRO A 24 11.41 9.50 -15.10
N SER A 25 11.52 8.45 -15.91
CA SER A 25 10.96 8.39 -17.26
C SER A 25 9.50 7.96 -17.31
N VAL A 26 8.88 7.63 -16.17
CA VAL A 26 7.51 7.11 -16.11
C VAL A 26 6.61 8.10 -15.38
N ASN A 27 5.69 8.68 -16.16
CA ASN A 27 4.79 9.73 -15.71
C ASN A 27 3.46 9.20 -15.18
N ASP A 28 2.87 8.20 -15.87
CA ASP A 28 1.64 7.54 -15.43
C ASP A 28 2.01 6.21 -14.78
N CYS A 29 1.90 6.10 -13.46
CA CYS A 29 2.31 4.89 -12.72
C CYS A 29 1.64 4.77 -11.35
N ILE A 30 1.80 3.59 -10.75
CA ILE A 30 1.43 3.32 -9.36
C ILE A 30 2.71 3.05 -8.57
N VAL A 31 2.84 3.69 -7.43
CA VAL A 31 4.01 3.59 -6.56
C VAL A 31 3.59 3.15 -5.17
N PHE A 32 4.23 2.10 -4.67
CA PHE A 32 4.11 1.65 -3.30
C PHE A 32 5.23 2.22 -2.46
N ASN A 33 4.89 2.83 -1.33
CA ASN A 33 5.85 3.32 -0.37
C ASN A 33 5.53 2.75 1.01
N GLN A 34 6.42 1.93 1.55
CA GLN A 34 6.35 1.55 2.95
C GLN A 34 6.89 2.72 3.78
N MET A 35 6.01 3.37 4.53
CA MET A 35 6.36 4.44 5.44
C MET A 35 6.71 3.85 6.81
N ASP A 36 7.78 4.36 7.42
CA ASP A 36 8.17 3.96 8.76
C ASP A 36 7.12 4.45 9.78
N LEU A 37 6.31 3.52 10.27
CA LEU A 37 5.45 3.73 11.43
C LEU A 37 5.34 2.41 12.17
N THR A 38 6.44 2.02 12.82
CA THR A 38 6.52 0.77 13.57
C THR A 38 6.03 1.00 14.99
N GLU A 39 4.71 0.96 15.18
CA GLU A 39 4.14 0.84 16.52
C GLU A 39 3.99 -0.64 16.85
N SER A 40 4.57 -1.04 17.98
CA SER A 40 4.45 -2.41 18.49
C SER A 40 3.63 -2.42 19.77
N ASP A 41 2.48 -3.07 19.73
CA ASP A 41 1.62 -3.25 20.90
C ASP A 41 1.60 -4.73 21.33
N VAL A 42 1.62 -4.98 22.64
CA VAL A 42 1.39 -6.31 23.20
C VAL A 42 -0.11 -6.49 23.43
N GLY A 43 -0.75 -7.35 22.63
CA GLY A 43 -2.17 -7.66 22.77
C GLY A 43 -2.48 -8.49 24.02
N LEU A 44 -3.77 -8.63 24.35
CA LEU A 44 -4.30 -9.41 25.49
C LEU A 44 -3.79 -10.86 25.57
N ALA A 45 -3.30 -11.42 24.47
CA ALA A 45 -2.75 -12.79 24.38
C ALA A 45 -1.20 -12.87 24.38
N LYS A 46 -0.47 -11.81 24.78
CA LYS A 46 1.00 -11.71 24.65
C LYS A 46 1.52 -11.84 23.21
N LEU A 47 0.66 -11.60 22.23
CA LEU A 47 1.05 -11.48 20.83
C LEU A 47 1.48 -10.04 20.58
N THR A 48 2.72 -9.86 20.11
CA THR A 48 3.17 -8.56 19.61
C THR A 48 2.52 -8.33 18.26
N HIS A 49 1.91 -7.16 18.06
CA HIS A 49 1.46 -6.71 16.74
C HIS A 49 2.40 -5.63 16.27
N HIS A 50 2.81 -5.68 15.01
CA HIS A 50 3.56 -4.60 14.38
C HIS A 50 2.64 -3.90 13.39
N ARG A 51 2.46 -2.60 13.55
CA ARG A 51 1.80 -1.78 12.53
C ARG A 51 2.86 -1.28 11.55
N VAL A 52 2.51 -1.22 10.28
CA VAL A 52 3.32 -0.61 9.23
C VAL A 52 2.41 0.24 8.38
N LYS A 53 2.82 1.47 8.10
CA LYS A 53 2.07 2.35 7.21
C LYS A 53 2.52 2.11 5.77
N PHE A 54 1.57 1.90 4.87
CA PHE A 54 1.81 1.80 3.44
C PHE A 54 1.08 2.93 2.73
N ARG A 55 1.73 3.53 1.75
CA ARG A 55 1.12 4.51 0.86
C ARG A 55 1.13 3.98 -0.56
N VAL A 56 -0.03 4.04 -1.21
CA VAL A 56 -0.19 3.81 -2.64
C VAL A 56 -0.36 5.15 -3.31
N GLN A 57 0.53 5.48 -4.23
CA GLN A 57 0.52 6.74 -4.96
C GLN A 57 0.23 6.45 -6.42
N ILE A 58 -0.79 7.07 -6.98
CA ILE A 58 -1.15 6.94 -8.39
C ILE A 58 -0.84 8.27 -9.06
N TYR A 59 0.14 8.26 -9.96
CA TYR A 59 0.51 9.40 -10.78
C TYR A 59 -0.19 9.27 -12.13
N HIS A 60 -0.88 10.33 -12.57
CA HIS A 60 -1.60 10.31 -13.84
C HIS A 60 -1.78 11.69 -14.45
N ARG A 61 -1.73 11.76 -15.79
CA ARG A 61 -2.01 12.99 -16.56
C ARG A 61 -3.40 13.04 -17.20
N ARG A 62 -4.12 11.93 -17.16
CA ARG A 62 -5.45 11.75 -17.77
C ARG A 62 -6.47 11.35 -16.71
N ILE A 63 -7.76 11.52 -17.00
CA ILE A 63 -8.83 11.01 -16.13
C ILE A 63 -8.69 9.49 -16.03
N LEU A 64 -8.60 8.98 -14.80
CA LEU A 64 -8.58 7.54 -14.51
C LEU A 64 -9.99 7.03 -14.26
N ASP A 65 -10.20 5.73 -14.51
CA ASP A 65 -11.45 5.07 -14.16
C ASP A 65 -11.54 4.87 -12.64
N ALA A 66 -12.44 5.62 -12.01
CA ALA A 66 -12.68 5.56 -10.58
C ALA A 66 -13.09 4.15 -10.09
N LYS A 67 -13.77 3.36 -10.94
CA LYS A 67 -14.14 1.98 -10.62
C LYS A 67 -12.90 1.11 -10.47
N ALA A 68 -11.99 1.22 -11.42
CA ALA A 68 -10.76 0.44 -11.44
C ALA A 68 -9.85 0.78 -10.24
N ILE A 69 -9.77 2.07 -9.87
CA ILE A 69 -9.10 2.49 -8.63
C ILE A 69 -9.79 1.87 -7.40
N GLY A 70 -11.11 1.90 -7.33
CA GLY A 70 -11.87 1.27 -6.24
C GLY A 70 -11.59 -0.23 -6.10
N GLU A 71 -11.57 -0.96 -7.21
CA GLU A 71 -11.26 -2.40 -7.24
C GLU A 71 -9.86 -2.70 -6.69
N LEU A 72 -8.85 -1.88 -7.05
CA LEU A 72 -7.51 -1.96 -6.47
C LEU A 72 -7.54 -1.78 -4.95
N LEU A 73 -8.19 -0.72 -4.45
CA LEU A 73 -8.20 -0.41 -3.02
C LEU A 73 -8.92 -1.52 -2.23
N VAL A 74 -9.95 -2.16 -2.80
CA VAL A 74 -10.62 -3.32 -2.21
C VAL A 74 -9.69 -4.53 -2.17
N ALA A 75 -8.96 -4.81 -3.26
CA ALA A 75 -8.01 -5.92 -3.31
C ALA A 75 -6.91 -5.80 -2.24
N LEU A 76 -6.45 -4.57 -1.99
CA LEU A 76 -5.51 -4.26 -0.90
C LEU A 76 -6.07 -4.56 0.50
N LEU A 77 -7.34 -4.28 0.73
CA LEU A 77 -8.00 -4.51 2.02
C LEU A 77 -8.22 -6.01 2.32
N ASP A 78 -8.26 -6.85 1.29
CA ASP A 78 -8.50 -8.30 1.42
C ASP A 78 -7.21 -9.13 1.62
N LYS A 79 -6.05 -8.47 1.80
CA LYS A 79 -4.73 -9.11 1.95
C LYS A 79 -4.45 -9.80 3.29
N ARG A 80 -5.48 -10.34 3.96
CA ARG A 80 -5.36 -10.99 5.28
C ARG A 80 -4.56 -12.29 5.28
N ASN A 81 -4.33 -12.89 4.11
CA ASN A 81 -3.54 -14.13 3.98
C ASN A 81 -2.13 -13.88 3.44
N SER A 82 -1.73 -12.62 3.26
CA SER A 82 -0.43 -12.23 2.72
C SER A 82 0.61 -12.06 3.83
N THR A 83 1.87 -11.84 3.44
CA THR A 83 2.97 -11.52 4.35
C THR A 83 3.67 -10.23 3.95
N VAL A 84 4.22 -9.53 4.94
CA VAL A 84 5.20 -8.46 4.77
C VAL A 84 6.53 -8.95 5.37
N GLY A 85 7.52 -9.20 4.52
CA GLY A 85 8.67 -10.03 4.89
C GLY A 85 8.19 -11.41 5.35
N ASP A 86 8.63 -11.81 6.55
CA ASP A 86 8.25 -13.08 7.19
C ASP A 86 7.05 -12.98 8.15
N MET A 87 6.45 -11.79 8.30
CA MET A 87 5.34 -11.57 9.23
C MET A 87 3.98 -11.71 8.53
N PRO A 88 3.06 -12.55 9.04
CA PRO A 88 1.69 -12.64 8.54
C PRO A 88 0.92 -11.35 8.73
N VAL A 89 0.10 -10.98 7.75
CA VAL A 89 -0.87 -9.88 7.88
C VAL A 89 -2.06 -10.37 8.69
N ASP A 90 -2.45 -9.62 9.72
CA ASP A 90 -3.69 -9.85 10.48
C ASP A 90 -4.86 -9.09 9.85
N TYR A 91 -4.65 -7.81 9.59
CA TYR A 91 -5.63 -6.96 8.93
C TYR A 91 -4.97 -5.78 8.23
N VAL A 92 -5.66 -5.26 7.22
CA VAL A 92 -5.32 -4.01 6.53
C VAL A 92 -6.47 -3.03 6.76
N SER A 93 -6.15 -1.80 7.17
CA SER A 93 -7.13 -0.74 7.35
C SER A 93 -6.76 0.49 6.54
N PHE A 94 -7.77 1.15 5.97
CA PHE A 94 -7.60 2.44 5.32
C PHE A 94 -7.34 3.54 6.36
N ALA A 95 -6.31 4.36 6.12
CA ALA A 95 -5.86 5.40 7.03
C ALA A 95 -6.11 6.82 6.50
N GLY A 96 -6.20 7.01 5.19
CA GLY A 96 -6.48 8.33 4.63
C GLY A 96 -6.30 8.44 3.12
N TYR A 97 -6.83 9.52 2.56
CA TYR A 97 -6.71 9.89 1.15
C TYR A 97 -6.26 11.34 1.04
N PHE A 98 -5.37 11.61 0.09
CA PHE A 98 -4.97 12.95 -0.29
C PHE A 98 -4.73 13.03 -1.80
N GLU A 99 -5.11 14.15 -2.38
CA GLU A 99 -4.93 14.44 -3.81
C GLU A 99 -4.09 15.70 -3.96
N ASN A 100 -3.13 15.64 -4.87
CA ASN A 100 -2.27 16.76 -5.20
C ASN A 100 -2.13 16.93 -6.71
N TYR A 101 -1.90 18.16 -7.15
CA TYR A 101 -1.49 18.44 -8.51
C TYR A 101 -0.03 18.90 -8.52
N LEU A 102 0.83 18.13 -9.18
CA LEU A 102 2.25 18.38 -9.31
C LEU A 102 2.50 19.29 -10.51
N THR A 103 2.71 20.59 -10.24
CA THR A 103 2.87 21.61 -11.28
C THR A 103 4.07 21.37 -12.20
N GLU A 104 5.17 20.83 -11.67
CA GLU A 104 6.41 20.60 -12.42
C GLU A 104 6.25 19.53 -13.50
N SER A 105 5.58 18.41 -13.16
CA SER A 105 5.33 17.30 -14.09
C SER A 105 3.97 17.35 -14.78
N ARG A 106 3.09 18.29 -14.37
CA ARG A 106 1.69 18.41 -14.82
C ARG A 106 0.89 17.13 -14.60
N GLU A 107 1.06 16.53 -13.43
CA GLU A 107 0.44 15.27 -13.04
C GLU A 107 -0.46 15.43 -11.83
N TYR A 108 -1.55 14.67 -11.79
CA TYR A 108 -2.30 14.42 -10.57
C TYR A 108 -1.65 13.26 -9.82
N GLN A 109 -1.58 13.43 -8.50
CA GLN A 109 -1.07 12.45 -7.57
C GLN A 109 -2.17 12.11 -6.57
N LEU A 110 -2.71 10.89 -6.67
CA LEU A 110 -3.65 10.34 -5.70
C LEU A 110 -2.87 9.51 -4.69
N SER A 111 -2.98 9.82 -3.40
CA SER A 111 -2.30 9.10 -2.32
C SER A 111 -3.31 8.42 -1.41
N TYR A 112 -3.18 7.11 -1.26
CA TYR A 112 -3.99 6.29 -0.36
C TYR A 112 -3.10 5.68 0.72
N ASP A 113 -3.37 6.03 1.97
CA ASP A 113 -2.67 5.52 3.13
C ASP A 113 -3.40 4.32 3.71
N PHE A 114 -2.64 3.28 4.03
CA PHE A 114 -3.09 2.05 4.67
C PHE A 114 -2.23 1.77 5.90
N ILE A 115 -2.84 1.18 6.92
CA ILE A 115 -2.12 0.58 8.05
C ILE A 115 -2.27 -0.92 7.92
N ILE A 116 -1.13 -1.60 7.79
CA ILE A 116 -1.05 -3.05 7.80
C ILE A 116 -0.65 -3.47 9.20
N THR A 117 -1.49 -4.29 9.83
CA THR A 117 -1.15 -4.89 11.11
C THR A 117 -0.63 -6.30 10.89
N LEU A 118 0.55 -6.55 11.42
CA LEU A 118 1.31 -7.77 11.25
C LEU A 118 1.37 -8.52 12.57
N ARG A 119 1.21 -9.84 12.49
CA ARG A 119 1.32 -10.72 13.65
C ARG A 119 2.78 -11.02 13.94
N GLY A 120 3.25 -10.57 15.11
CA GLY A 120 4.56 -10.91 15.64
C GLY A 120 4.58 -12.24 16.40
N LYS A 121 5.73 -12.56 16.98
CA LYS A 121 5.91 -13.76 17.80
C LYS A 121 5.32 -13.57 19.20
N LEU A 122 5.05 -14.67 19.90
CA LEU A 122 4.66 -14.65 21.31
C LEU A 122 5.78 -14.06 22.15
N TYR A 123 5.47 -13.06 22.97
CA TYR A 123 6.43 -12.44 23.87
C TYR A 123 6.78 -13.41 25.02
N GLY A 124 8.07 -13.81 25.13
CA GLY A 124 8.58 -14.63 26.24
C GLY A 124 8.95 -16.09 25.93
N LYS A 125 9.27 -16.43 24.67
CA LYS A 125 9.97 -17.67 24.30
C LYS A 125 11.04 -17.40 23.26
#